data_AF-A0A1J7CJY6-F1
#
_entry.id   AF-A0A1J7CJY6-F1
#
_cell.length_a   1.000
_cell.length_b   1.000
_cell.length_c   1.000
_cell.angle_alpha   90.00
_cell.angle_beta   90.00
_cell.angle_gamma   90.00
#
_symmetry.space_group_name_H-M   'P 1'
#
loop_
_entity.id
_entity.type
_entity.pdbx_description
1 polymer ?
#
loop_
_entity_poly.entity_id
_entity_poly.type
_entity_poly.pdbx_seq_one_letter_code
_entity_poly.pdbx_strand_id
1 'polypeptide(L)' 'MKKKFNEMSSEELLKNEKSLKAVTYIFGIVLLLLFVLNIYLAFIKGFSAANVIPLALLPIFILNMNTLKEIKKELESRK' A
#
# COMPACT_ATOMS: atom_id res chain seq x y z
N MET A 1 -5.42 -16.57 13.59
CA MET A 1 -6.33 -15.42 13.63
C MET A 1 -5.49 -14.15 13.57
N LYS A 2 -5.71 -13.26 12.58
CA LYS A 2 -5.17 -11.89 12.65
C LYS A 2 -5.80 -11.24 13.89
N LYS A 3 -4.99 -10.81 14.87
CA LYS A 3 -5.48 -9.99 15.99
C LYS A 3 -6.24 -8.80 15.40
N LYS A 4 -7.46 -8.55 15.88
CA LYS A 4 -8.21 -7.37 15.44
C LYS A 4 -7.51 -6.12 16.00
N PHE A 5 -7.60 -4.98 15.30
CA PHE A 5 -6.91 -3.74 15.74
C PHE A 5 -7.31 -3.30 17.15
N ASN A 6 -8.55 -3.59 17.57
CA ASN A 6 -9.06 -3.34 18.91
C ASN A 6 -8.40 -4.20 20.02
N GLU A 7 -7.73 -5.32 19.68
CA GLU A 7 -7.06 -6.21 20.63
C GLU A 7 -5.57 -5.87 20.83
N MET A 8 -5.01 -4.95 20.02
CA MET A 8 -3.62 -4.49 20.16
C MET A 8 -3.50 -3.35 21.18
N SER A 9 -2.37 -3.29 21.89
CA SER A 9 -2.06 -2.12 22.73
C SER A 9 -1.82 -0.88 21.87
N SER A 10 -2.00 0.31 22.43
CA SER A 10 -1.79 1.57 21.69
C SER A 10 -0.37 1.71 21.13
N GLU A 11 0.63 1.16 21.83
CA GLU A 11 2.03 1.13 21.37
C GLU A 11 2.23 0.18 20.19
N GLU A 12 1.67 -1.03 20.25
CA GLU A 12 1.71 -1.99 19.14
C GLU A 12 1.01 -1.43 17.90
N LEU A 13 -0.12 -0.76 18.11
CA LEU A 13 -0.91 -0.15 17.06
C LEU A 13 -0.18 1.03 16.39
N LEU A 14 0.50 1.87 17.18
CA LEU A 14 1.32 2.98 16.69
C LEU A 14 2.56 2.49 15.91
N LYS A 15 3.20 1.42 16.40
CA LYS A 15 4.34 0.81 15.68
C LYS A 15 3.89 0.25 14.33
N ASN A 16 2.75 -0.43 14.30
CA ASN A 16 2.15 -0.93 13.06
C ASN A 16 1.75 0.19 12.11
N GLU A 17 1.19 1.30 12.61
CA GLU A 17 0.88 2.47 11.78
C GLU A 17 2.13 3.00 11.05
N LYS A 18 3.23 3.21 11.79
CA LYS A 18 4.49 3.72 11.23
C LYS A 18 5.08 2.78 10.19
N SER A 19 5.15 1.49 10.49
CA SER A 19 5.64 0.48 9.54
C SER A 19 4.75 0.40 8.30
N LEU A 20 3.43 0.32 8.47
CA LEU A 20 2.51 0.22 7.35
C LEU A 20 2.52 1.49 6.50
N LYS A 21 2.64 2.66 7.11
CA LYS A 21 2.79 3.94 6.40
C LYS A 21 4.07 3.97 5.56
N ALA A 22 5.21 3.54 6.12
CA ALA A 22 6.49 3.49 5.40
C ALA A 22 6.41 2.51 4.21
N VAL A 23 5.92 1.29 4.44
CA VAL A 23 5.77 0.28 3.38
C VAL A 23 4.81 0.74 2.30
N THR A 24 3.67 1.31 2.67
CA THR A 24 2.69 1.81 1.69
C THR A 24 3.25 2.96 0.86
N TYR A 25 4.03 3.86 1.47
CA TYR A 25 4.68 4.95 0.75
C TYR A 25 5.72 4.44 -0.25
N ILE A 26 6.60 3.53 0.18
CA ILE A 26 7.60 2.89 -0.69
C ILE A 26 6.89 2.14 -1.83
N PHE A 27 5.83 1.39 -1.51
CA PHE A 27 5.07 0.65 -2.51
C PHE A 27 4.45 1.60 -3.55
N GLY A 28 3.92 2.74 -3.13
CA GLY A 28 3.41 3.77 -4.04
C GLY A 28 4.47 4.35 -4.97
N ILE A 29 5.67 4.65 -4.45
CA ILE A 29 6.81 5.13 -5.25
C ILE A 29 7.22 4.09 -6.29
N VAL A 30 7.39 2.83 -5.87
CA VAL A 30 7.78 1.74 -6.75
C VAL A 30 6.71 1.50 -7.81
N LEU A 31 5.43 1.54 -7.45
CA LEU A 31 4.31 1.38 -8.37
C LEU A 31 4.28 2.50 -9.42
N LEU A 32 4.57 3.75 -9.03
CA LEU A 32 4.66 4.88 -9.95
C LEU A 32 5.84 4.74 -10.92
N LEU A 33 7.02 4.39 -10.41
CA LEU A 33 8.20 4.08 -11.24
C LEU A 33 7.91 2.96 -12.23
N LEU A 34 7.29 1.89 -11.76
CA LEU A 34 6.90 0.75 -12.58
C LEU A 34 5.91 1.18 -13.68
N PHE A 35 4.95 2.04 -13.36
CA PHE A 35 3.98 2.55 -14.31
C PHE A 35 4.65 3.39 -15.41
N VAL A 36 5.52 4.34 -15.05
CA VAL A 36 6.25 5.18 -16.02
C VAL A 36 7.16 4.34 -16.90
N LEU A 37 7.92 3.40 -16.32
CA LEU A 37 8.77 2.49 -17.10
C LEU A 37 7.95 1.65 -18.07
N ASN A 38 6.81 1.10 -17.63
CA ASN A 38 5.96 0.28 -18.50
C ASN A 38 5.36 1.11 -19.64
N ILE A 39 4.96 2.36 -19.40
CA ILE A 39 4.50 3.24 -20.48
C ILE A 39 5.62 3.46 -21.50
N TYR A 40 6.82 3.81 -21.03
CA TYR A 40 7.98 4.03 -21.89
C TYR A 40 8.34 2.78 -22.71
N LEU A 41 8.37 1.61 -22.06
CA LEU A 41 8.61 0.32 -22.71
C LEU A 41 7.53 -0.04 -23.73
N ALA A 42 6.26 0.26 -23.44
CA ALA A 42 5.16 0.01 -24.38
C ALA A 42 5.31 0.81 -25.68
N PHE A 43 5.78 2.07 -25.58
CA PHE A 43 6.02 2.91 -26.76
C PHE A 43 7.20 2.44 -27.61
N ILE A 44 8.26 1.91 -26.99
CA ILE A 44 9.48 1.52 -27.71
C ILE A 44 9.47 0.07 -28.18
N LYS A 45 8.98 -0.85 -27.34
CA LYS A 45 9.03 -2.30 -27.58
C LYS A 45 7.67 -2.92 -27.89
N GLY A 46 6.59 -2.12 -27.85
CA GLY A 46 5.23 -2.59 -27.97
C GLY A 46 4.64 -3.06 -26.64
N PHE A 47 3.33 -3.25 -26.62
CA PHE A 47 2.61 -3.70 -25.44
C PHE A 47 2.92 -5.17 -25.13
N SER A 48 3.12 -5.49 -23.85
CA SER A 48 3.37 -6.83 -23.33
C SER A 48 2.54 -7.11 -22.09
N ALA A 49 2.50 -8.37 -21.65
CA ALA A 49 1.84 -8.75 -20.40
C ALA A 49 2.44 -8.05 -19.16
N ALA A 50 3.70 -7.58 -19.22
CA ALA A 50 4.30 -6.86 -18.10
C ALA A 50 3.64 -5.49 -17.87
N ASN A 51 3.05 -4.88 -18.91
CA ASN A 51 2.46 -3.55 -18.85
C ASN A 51 1.16 -3.49 -18.03
N VAL A 52 0.49 -4.62 -17.81
CA VAL A 52 -0.71 -4.72 -16.96
C VAL A 52 -0.38 -5.00 -15.49
N ILE A 53 0.87 -5.34 -15.16
CA ILE A 53 1.28 -5.59 -13.76
C ILE A 53 1.00 -4.40 -12.83
N PRO A 54 1.33 -3.14 -13.19
CA PRO A 54 1.02 -1.99 -12.32
C PRO A 54 -0.48 -1.88 -11.99
N LEU A 55 -1.35 -2.17 -12.98
CA LEU A 55 -2.80 -2.13 -12.82
C LEU A 55 -3.29 -3.26 -11.91
N ALA A 56 -2.75 -4.46 -12.07
CA ALA A 56 -3.09 -5.61 -11.23
C ALA A 56 -2.67 -5.43 -9.75
N LEU A 57 -1.67 -4.58 -9.49
CA LEU A 57 -1.20 -4.27 -8.14
C LEU A 57 -1.99 -3.13 -7.45
N LEU A 58 -2.79 -2.35 -8.18
CA LEU A 58 -3.58 -1.25 -7.62
C LEU A 58 -4.56 -1.69 -6.50
N PRO A 59 -5.32 -2.80 -6.63
CA PRO A 59 -6.20 -3.25 -5.56
C PRO A 59 -5.46 -3.52 -4.25
N ILE A 60 -4.25 -4.10 -4.34
CA ILE A 60 -3.40 -4.39 -3.18
C ILE A 60 -2.94 -3.07 -2.53
N PHE A 61 -2.57 -2.08 -3.34
CA PHE A 61 -2.20 -0.76 -2.84
C PHE A 61 -3.37 -0.08 -2.11
N ILE A 62 -4.58 -0.14 -2.68
CA ILE A 62 -5.80 0.39 -2.06
C ILE A 62 -6.11 -0.31 -0.74
N LEU A 63 -5.99 -1.64 -0.68
CA LEU A 63 -6.19 -2.41 0.55
C LEU A 63 -5.21 -2.00 1.66
N ASN A 64 -3.93 -1.79 1.33
CA ASN A 64 -2.95 -1.29 2.30
C ASN A 64 -3.29 0.11 2.80
N MET A 65 -3.73 1.01 1.91
CA MET A 65 -4.18 2.35 2.28
C MET A 65 -5.42 2.31 3.19
N ASN A 66 -6.39 1.43 2.92
CA ASN A 66 -7.58 1.26 3.76
C ASN A 66 -7.21 0.70 5.15
N THR A 67 -6.33 -0.29 5.19
CA THR A 67 -5.79 -0.84 6.45
C THR A 67 -5.11 0.25 7.28
N LEU A 68 -4.32 1.13 6.65
CA LEU A 68 -3.69 2.27 7.33
C LEU A 68 -4.73 3.26 7.88
N LYS A 69 -5.81 3.52 7.14
CA LYS A 69 -6.92 4.37 7.61
C LYS A 69 -7.65 3.75 8.81
N GLU A 70 -7.87 2.45 8.81
CA GLU A 70 -8.50 1.74 9.93
C GLU A 70 -7.64 1.84 11.20
N ILE A 71 -6.33 1.60 11.08
CA ILE A 71 -5.37 1.75 12.20
C ILE A 71 -5.40 3.19 12.74
N LYS A 72 -5.42 4.19 11.87
CA LYS A 72 -5.50 5.60 12.30
C LYS A 72 -6.80 5.94 13.02
N LYS A 73 -7.93 5.47 12.50
CA LYS A 73 -9.24 5.66 13.16
C LYS A 73 -9.26 5.05 14.55
N GLU A 74 -8.66 3.86 14.71
CA GLU A 74 -8.56 3.19 16.00
C GLU A 74 -7.59 3.91 16.96
N LEU A 75 -6.51 4.51 16.45
CA LEU A 75 -5.63 5.36 17.27
C LEU A 75 -6.33 6.67 17.70
N GLU A 76 -7.15 7.25 16.82
CA GLU A 76 -7.92 8.47 17.09
C GLU A 76 -9.07 8.24 18.09
N SER A 77 -9.75 7.10 18.03
CA SER A 77 -10.81 6.74 18.99
C SER A 77 -10.30 6.51 20.42
N ARG A 78 -8.99 6.30 20.58
CA ARG A 78 -8.31 6.09 21.86
C ARG A 78 -7.66 7.36 22.43
N LYS A 79 -7.72 8.49 21.71
CA LYS A 79 -7.34 9.81 22.23
C LYS A 79 -8.49 10.42 23.01
#